data_AF-A0A975C4V7-F1
#
_entry.id   AF-A0A975C4V7-F1
#
_cell.length_a   1.000
_cell.length_b   1.000
_cell.length_c   1.000
_cell.angle_alpha   90.00
_cell.angle_beta   90.00
_cell.angle_gamma   90.00
#
_symmetry.space_group_name_H-M   'P 1'
#
loop_
_entity.id
_entity.type
_entity.pdbx_description
1 polymer ?
#
loop_
_entity_poly.entity_id
_entity_poly.type
_entity_poly.pdbx_seq_one_letter_code
_entity_poly.pdbx_strand_id
1 'polypeptide(L)'
;MRQHLALGAVMLGLAACGQPATSSAPSDASAPPAEAPSPAVTFPTGVSVTSPAAGATTASPLTVTGVAPNDWYFEAVFDAVLLDAQGNLLTQAPAQAQTDWTQPGPVPFKAVLSYAVDATQTGTVVLTEDQTAKGEDGDDAPVREVRIPVVLRAH
;
A
#
# COMPACT_ATOMS: atom_id res chain seq x y z
N MET A 1 -3.32 84.84 13.86
CA MET A 1 -3.82 83.84 14.82
C MET A 1 -2.69 82.85 15.04
N ARG A 2 -2.07 82.85 16.23
CA ARG A 2 -2.26 81.87 17.33
C ARG A 2 -1.73 80.48 16.95
N GLN A 3 -0.90 79.78 17.72
CA GLN A 3 -0.17 80.03 18.96
C GLN A 3 0.76 78.82 19.18
N HIS A 4 1.87 79.04 19.88
CA HIS A 4 2.89 78.07 20.29
C HIS A 4 2.42 77.11 21.39
N LEU A 5 3.09 75.94 21.52
CA LEU A 5 3.68 75.31 22.73
C LEU A 5 3.83 73.80 22.45
N ALA A 6 4.99 73.15 22.44
CA ALA A 6 6.15 73.07 23.36
C ALA A 6 6.05 71.94 24.41
N LEU A 7 7.24 71.36 24.62
CA LEU A 7 7.73 70.59 25.76
C LEU A 7 7.27 69.13 25.97
N GLY A 8 8.28 68.28 26.19
CA GLY A 8 8.11 66.98 26.83
C GLY A 8 9.33 66.08 26.73
N ALA A 9 10.46 66.48 27.32
CA ALA A 9 11.51 65.53 27.71
C ALA A 9 10.95 64.54 28.74
N VAL A 10 11.53 63.33 28.88
CA VAL A 10 11.77 62.66 30.18
C VAL A 10 12.37 61.25 30.02
N MET A 11 13.51 61.10 30.68
CA MET A 11 14.05 59.95 31.43
C MET A 11 14.38 58.61 30.75
N LEU A 12 15.68 58.44 30.60
CA LEU A 12 16.42 57.19 30.70
C LEU A 12 16.31 56.63 32.14
N GLY A 13 15.83 55.39 32.31
CA GLY A 13 15.75 54.71 33.60
C GLY A 13 16.18 53.25 33.49
N LEU A 14 17.25 52.87 34.21
CA LEU A 14 17.65 51.49 34.47
C LEU A 14 16.68 50.84 35.48
N ALA A 15 16.31 49.58 35.29
CA ALA A 15 16.15 48.62 36.39
C ALA A 15 15.80 47.18 35.94
N ALA A 16 16.46 46.26 36.65
CA ALA A 16 15.98 44.96 37.11
C ALA A 16 15.97 43.75 36.15
N CYS A 17 16.93 42.85 36.41
CA CYS A 17 16.85 41.43 36.12
C CYS A 17 15.57 40.82 36.71
N GLY A 18 14.75 40.19 35.87
CA GLY A 18 13.69 39.27 36.28
C GLY A 18 13.88 37.93 35.55
N GLN A 19 14.37 36.92 36.26
CA GLN A 19 14.43 35.55 35.74
C GLN A 19 13.00 34.97 35.69
N PRO A 20 12.57 34.32 34.59
CA PRO A 20 11.42 33.44 34.66
C PRO A 20 11.80 32.17 35.42
N ALA A 21 10.91 31.83 36.35
CA ALA A 21 10.95 30.63 37.17
C ALA A 21 10.92 29.35 36.33
N THR A 22 11.56 28.34 36.88
CA THR A 22 11.49 26.91 36.55
C THR A 22 10.10 26.43 36.18
N SER A 23 9.97 25.70 35.06
CA SER A 23 8.96 24.65 34.91
C SER A 23 9.64 23.36 34.47
N SER A 24 9.59 22.37 35.35
CA SER A 24 10.26 21.09 35.22
C SER A 24 9.36 20.06 34.50
N ALA A 25 9.85 19.57 33.35
CA ALA A 25 9.79 18.18 32.85
C ALA A 25 8.40 17.51 32.65
N PRO A 26 8.34 16.27 32.10
CA PRO A 26 8.33 15.98 30.67
C PRO A 26 7.02 15.29 30.22
N SER A 27 6.74 15.27 28.93
CA SER A 27 5.82 14.28 28.34
C SER A 27 6.48 13.71 27.10
N ASP A 28 7.45 12.84 27.35
CA ASP A 28 7.90 11.87 26.36
C ASP A 28 6.81 10.81 26.25
N ALA A 29 5.77 11.14 25.48
CA ALA A 29 4.86 10.15 24.95
C ALA A 29 5.62 9.47 23.80
N SER A 30 6.42 8.46 24.14
CA SER A 30 6.89 7.48 23.18
C SER A 30 5.68 6.83 22.51
N ALA A 31 5.32 7.35 21.35
CA ALA A 31 4.49 6.63 20.39
C ALA A 31 5.22 5.32 20.04
N PRO A 32 4.53 4.16 19.99
CA PRO A 32 5.16 2.96 19.46
C PRO A 32 5.63 3.26 18.03
N PRO A 33 6.84 2.84 17.64
CA PRO A 33 7.31 3.05 16.27
C PRO A 33 6.32 2.37 15.33
N ALA A 34 5.85 3.12 14.34
CA ALA A 34 5.11 2.57 13.22
C ALA A 34 5.90 1.39 12.66
N GLU A 35 5.29 0.22 12.70
CA GLU A 35 5.84 -1.02 12.19
C GLU A 35 6.28 -0.79 10.74
N ALA A 36 7.58 -0.96 10.49
CA ALA A 36 8.16 -0.84 9.16
C ALA A 36 7.40 -1.77 8.19
N PRO A 37 7.16 -1.37 6.94
CA PRO A 37 6.48 -2.24 5.98
C PRO A 37 7.26 -3.55 5.85
N SER A 38 6.57 -4.65 6.17
CA SER A 38 7.07 -6.02 5.97
C SER A 38 7.57 -6.17 4.53
N PRO A 39 8.70 -6.87 4.27
CA PRO A 39 9.30 -6.91 2.95
C PRO A 39 8.30 -7.47 1.93
N ALA A 40 7.98 -6.67 0.91
CA ALA A 40 7.23 -7.11 -0.24
C ALA A 40 7.94 -8.32 -0.86
N VAL A 41 7.19 -9.38 -1.13
CA VAL A 41 7.75 -10.57 -1.80
C VAL A 41 7.92 -10.21 -3.27
N THR A 42 9.17 -10.12 -3.73
CA THR A 42 9.51 -9.94 -5.15
C THR A 42 9.67 -11.30 -5.80
N PHE A 43 8.89 -11.55 -6.84
CA PHE A 43 8.95 -12.78 -7.63
C PHE A 43 9.84 -12.58 -8.86
N PRO A 44 10.46 -13.63 -9.41
CA PRO A 44 11.38 -13.53 -10.57
C PRO A 44 10.75 -12.96 -11.84
N THR A 45 9.42 -12.74 -11.84
CA THR A 45 8.63 -12.16 -12.92
C THR A 45 8.58 -10.62 -12.91
N GLY A 46 9.19 -9.95 -11.93
CA GLY A 46 9.14 -8.49 -11.78
C GLY A 46 7.87 -7.97 -11.09
N VAL A 47 6.96 -8.87 -10.70
CA VAL A 47 5.80 -8.56 -9.87
C VAL A 47 6.21 -8.56 -8.40
N SER A 48 5.74 -7.56 -7.66
CA SER A 48 5.89 -7.49 -6.20
C SER A 48 4.53 -7.25 -5.54
N VAL A 49 4.20 -8.11 -4.57
CA VAL A 49 2.92 -8.04 -3.83
C VAL A 49 3.16 -7.34 -2.50
N THR A 50 2.41 -6.26 -2.28
CA THR A 50 2.45 -5.46 -1.05
C THR A 50 1.46 -5.99 -0.02
N SER A 51 0.30 -6.47 -0.45
CA SER A 51 -0.70 -7.11 0.40
C SER A 51 -1.44 -8.19 -0.38
N PRO A 52 -1.76 -9.35 0.22
CA PRO A 52 -1.30 -9.81 1.53
C PRO A 52 0.19 -10.20 1.51
N ALA A 53 0.85 -10.18 2.67
CA ALA A 53 2.13 -10.85 2.82
C ALA A 53 1.94 -12.37 2.67
N ALA A 54 2.97 -13.08 2.19
CA ALA A 54 2.94 -14.54 2.12
C ALA A 54 2.69 -15.15 3.52
N GLY A 55 1.75 -16.08 3.60
CA GLY A 55 1.30 -16.73 4.83
C GLY A 55 0.34 -15.90 5.68
N ALA A 56 -0.03 -14.67 5.27
CA ALA A 56 -0.92 -13.85 6.06
C ALA A 56 -2.32 -14.47 6.20
N THR A 57 -2.91 -14.31 7.38
CA THR A 57 -4.29 -14.69 7.65
C THR A 57 -5.24 -13.59 7.18
N THR A 58 -6.12 -13.91 6.24
CA THR A 58 -7.01 -12.97 5.56
C THR A 58 -8.48 -13.24 5.90
N ALA A 59 -9.31 -12.21 5.77
CA ALA A 59 -10.77 -12.30 5.82
C ALA A 59 -11.37 -11.88 4.48
N SER A 60 -12.62 -12.24 4.22
CA SER A 60 -13.34 -11.85 3.01
C SER A 60 -13.94 -10.45 3.17
N PRO A 61 -13.84 -9.57 2.15
CA PRO A 61 -13.11 -9.76 0.90
C PRO A 61 -11.59 -9.59 1.06
N LEU A 62 -10.82 -10.41 0.36
CA LEU A 62 -9.36 -10.29 0.29
C LEU A 62 -8.97 -9.22 -0.73
N THR A 63 -8.36 -8.13 -0.25
CA THR A 63 -7.75 -7.12 -1.14
C THR A 63 -6.29 -7.48 -1.41
N VAL A 64 -5.95 -7.64 -2.69
CA VAL A 64 -4.58 -7.89 -3.17
C VAL A 64 -4.05 -6.63 -3.84
N THR A 65 -2.89 -6.15 -3.43
CA THR A 65 -2.23 -4.97 -4.00
C THR A 65 -0.75 -5.22 -4.21
N GLY A 66 -0.20 -4.52 -5.19
CA GLY A 66 1.21 -4.64 -5.53
C GLY A 66 1.55 -3.82 -6.76
N VAL A 67 2.68 -4.13 -7.36
CA VAL A 67 3.12 -3.61 -8.65
C VAL A 67 3.42 -4.77 -9.60
N ALA A 68 3.05 -4.61 -10.87
CA ALA A 68 3.39 -5.54 -11.93
C ALA A 68 4.03 -4.79 -13.11
N PRO A 69 4.87 -5.44 -13.92
CA PRO A 69 5.35 -4.86 -15.18
C PRO A 69 4.18 -4.47 -16.08
N ASN A 70 4.32 -3.40 -16.85
CA ASN A 70 3.27 -2.91 -17.75
C ASN A 70 2.82 -3.94 -18.80
N ASP A 71 3.70 -4.88 -19.18
CA ASP A 71 3.40 -5.98 -20.12
C ASP A 71 2.57 -7.13 -19.52
N TRP A 72 2.19 -7.05 -18.24
CA TRP A 72 1.21 -7.96 -17.63
C TRP A 72 -0.24 -7.59 -17.97
N TYR A 73 -0.49 -6.35 -18.36
CA TYR A 73 -1.82 -5.80 -18.48
C TYR A 73 -2.33 -5.86 -19.93
N PHE A 74 -3.61 -6.20 -20.07
CA PHE A 74 -4.41 -5.93 -21.26
C PHE A 74 -5.67 -5.19 -20.81
N GLU A 75 -6.08 -4.14 -21.53
CA GLU A 75 -7.23 -3.31 -21.15
C GLU A 75 -7.20 -2.85 -19.66
N ALA A 76 -6.00 -2.52 -19.16
CA ALA A 76 -5.74 -2.09 -17.79
C ALA A 76 -5.98 -3.16 -16.70
N VAL A 77 -6.13 -4.43 -17.05
CA VAL A 77 -6.36 -5.53 -16.11
C VAL A 77 -5.46 -6.73 -16.40
N PHE A 78 -5.34 -7.62 -15.41
CA PHE A 78 -4.85 -9.00 -15.56
C PHE A 78 -5.57 -9.88 -14.53
N ASP A 79 -5.31 -11.19 -14.54
CA ASP A 79 -6.07 -12.14 -13.73
C ASP A 79 -5.53 -12.32 -12.30
N ALA A 80 -6.44 -12.22 -11.31
CA ALA A 80 -6.21 -12.66 -9.94
C ALA A 80 -7.18 -13.79 -9.58
N VAL A 81 -6.64 -14.92 -9.15
CA VAL A 81 -7.37 -16.13 -8.78
C VAL A 81 -7.10 -16.45 -7.32
N LEU A 82 -8.12 -16.90 -6.58
CA LEU A 82 -7.96 -17.49 -5.26
C LEU A 82 -8.29 -18.98 -5.31
N LEU A 83 -7.33 -19.80 -4.88
CA LEU A 83 -7.46 -21.25 -4.76
C LEU A 83 -7.59 -21.67 -3.29
N ASP A 84 -8.34 -22.75 -3.02
CA ASP A 84 -8.39 -23.41 -1.72
C ASP A 84 -7.15 -24.28 -1.44
N ALA A 85 -7.17 -24.99 -0.30
CA ALA A 85 -6.08 -25.86 0.12
C ALA A 85 -5.85 -27.09 -0.80
N GLN A 86 -6.86 -27.47 -1.59
CA GLN A 86 -6.79 -28.57 -2.55
C GLN A 86 -6.47 -28.07 -3.97
N GLY A 87 -6.36 -26.76 -4.17
CA GLY A 87 -6.11 -26.15 -5.47
C GLY A 87 -7.37 -25.91 -6.30
N ASN A 88 -8.57 -26.03 -5.72
CA ASN A 88 -9.81 -25.69 -6.41
C ASN A 88 -10.02 -24.18 -6.44
N LEU A 89 -10.61 -23.69 -7.52
CA LEU A 89 -10.98 -22.27 -7.66
C LEU A 89 -12.08 -21.90 -6.65
N LEU A 90 -11.79 -20.92 -5.79
CA LEU A 90 -12.80 -20.29 -4.93
C LEU A 90 -13.41 -19.06 -5.59
N THR A 91 -12.59 -18.20 -6.18
CA THR A 91 -13.02 -16.96 -6.83
C THR A 91 -11.94 -16.43 -7.77
N GLN A 92 -12.35 -15.57 -8.71
CA GLN A 92 -11.48 -14.85 -9.63
C GLN A 92 -11.97 -13.41 -9.75
N ALA A 93 -11.05 -12.46 -9.88
CA ALA A 93 -11.35 -11.06 -10.09
C ALA A 93 -10.24 -10.38 -10.92
N PRO A 94 -10.56 -9.30 -11.66
CA PRO A 94 -9.54 -8.54 -12.35
C PRO A 94 -8.63 -7.81 -11.34
N ALA A 95 -7.32 -7.88 -11.57
CA ALA A 95 -6.33 -7.03 -10.94
C ALA A 95 -6.19 -5.75 -11.76
N GLN A 96 -6.88 -4.70 -11.32
CA GLN A 96 -7.00 -3.44 -12.04
C GLN A 96 -5.75 -2.57 -11.84
N ALA A 97 -5.18 -2.06 -12.94
CA ALA A 97 -4.16 -1.01 -12.91
C ALA A 97 -4.70 0.24 -12.21
N GLN A 98 -3.88 0.84 -11.33
CA GLN A 98 -4.23 2.04 -10.59
C GLN A 98 -3.65 3.31 -11.23
N THR A 99 -2.82 3.15 -12.27
CA THR A 99 -2.23 4.23 -13.07
C THR A 99 -2.31 3.87 -14.55
N ASP A 100 -1.87 4.78 -15.42
CA ASP A 100 -1.73 4.47 -16.85
C ASP A 100 -0.76 3.30 -17.06
N TRP A 101 -1.29 2.19 -17.55
CA TRP A 101 -0.55 0.95 -17.77
C TRP A 101 0.18 0.95 -19.13
N THR A 102 -0.14 1.89 -20.02
CA THR A 102 0.54 1.98 -21.33
C THR A 102 1.94 2.59 -21.22
N GLN A 103 2.25 3.21 -20.07
CA GLN A 103 3.58 3.73 -19.79
C GLN A 103 4.54 2.58 -19.39
N PRO A 104 5.79 2.58 -19.90
CA PRO A 104 6.78 1.60 -19.49
C PRO A 104 7.08 1.67 -17.99
N GLY A 105 7.20 0.51 -17.34
CA GLY A 105 7.64 0.41 -15.94
C GLY A 105 6.67 -0.35 -15.03
N PRO A 106 6.89 -0.29 -13.70
CA PRO A 106 6.02 -0.93 -12.72
C PRO A 106 4.71 -0.14 -12.58
N VAL A 107 3.59 -0.84 -12.76
CA VAL A 107 2.23 -0.31 -12.66
C VAL A 107 1.60 -0.85 -11.38
N PRO A 108 1.05 -0.02 -10.47
CA PRO A 108 0.35 -0.52 -9.29
C PRO A 108 -0.96 -1.18 -9.68
N PHE A 109 -1.33 -2.27 -8.99
CA PHE A 109 -2.62 -2.93 -9.18
C PHE A 109 -3.40 -3.09 -7.88
N LYS A 110 -4.70 -3.32 -8.03
CA LYS A 110 -5.61 -3.75 -6.97
C LYS A 110 -6.59 -4.80 -7.48
N ALA A 111 -6.69 -5.93 -6.78
CA ALA A 111 -7.75 -6.92 -6.95
C ALA A 111 -8.54 -7.07 -5.64
N VAL A 112 -9.83 -7.42 -5.75
CA VAL A 112 -10.69 -7.68 -4.60
C VAL A 112 -11.36 -9.03 -4.80
N LEU A 113 -11.00 -10.01 -3.97
CA LEU A 113 -11.42 -11.41 -4.07
C LEU A 113 -12.40 -11.71 -2.93
N SER A 114 -13.69 -11.78 -3.26
CA SER A 114 -14.74 -12.20 -2.32
C SER A 114 -14.82 -13.72 -2.29
N TYR A 115 -14.65 -14.32 -1.11
CA TYR A 115 -14.70 -15.77 -0.90
C TYR A 115 -15.52 -16.14 0.35
N ALA A 116 -15.90 -17.42 0.45
CA ALA A 116 -16.48 -18.03 1.63
C ALA A 116 -15.89 -19.43 1.80
N VAL A 117 -15.54 -19.82 3.04
CA VAL A 117 -15.02 -21.13 3.38
C VAL A 117 -15.61 -21.57 4.73
N ASP A 118 -15.97 -22.85 4.86
CA ASP A 118 -16.62 -23.37 6.07
C ASP A 118 -15.66 -23.59 7.25
N ALA A 119 -14.36 -23.70 6.95
CA ALA A 119 -13.31 -23.87 7.93
C ALA A 119 -12.09 -23.03 7.54
N THR A 120 -11.37 -22.53 8.55
CA THR A 120 -10.12 -21.80 8.30
C THR A 120 -9.12 -22.76 7.67
N GLN A 121 -8.59 -22.40 6.51
CA GLN A 121 -7.74 -23.28 5.70
C GLN A 121 -6.63 -22.50 5.01
N THR A 122 -5.66 -23.21 4.45
CA THR A 122 -4.68 -22.58 3.55
C THR A 122 -5.36 -22.26 2.21
N GLY A 123 -4.81 -21.27 1.52
CA GLY A 123 -5.20 -20.91 0.17
C GLY A 123 -4.01 -20.32 -0.57
N THR A 124 -4.19 -20.12 -1.87
CA THR A 124 -3.18 -19.49 -2.72
C THR A 124 -3.82 -18.44 -3.59
N VAL A 125 -3.35 -17.19 -3.49
CA VAL A 125 -3.61 -16.19 -4.52
C VAL A 125 -2.66 -16.47 -5.68
N VAL A 126 -3.19 -16.58 -6.89
CA VAL A 126 -2.42 -16.70 -8.12
C VAL A 126 -2.67 -15.44 -8.95
N LEU A 127 -1.61 -14.74 -9.30
CA LEU A 127 -1.63 -13.60 -10.22
C LEU A 127 -1.02 -14.08 -11.54
N THR A 128 -1.73 -13.90 -12.64
CA THR A 128 -1.32 -14.38 -13.96
C THR A 128 -1.31 -13.22 -14.94
N GLU A 129 -0.25 -13.09 -15.73
CA GLU A 129 -0.21 -12.10 -16.81
C GLU A 129 -1.36 -12.32 -17.80
N ASP A 130 -1.90 -11.25 -18.38
CA ASP A 130 -2.94 -11.38 -19.40
C ASP A 130 -2.39 -11.98 -20.70
N GLN A 131 -3.05 -13.03 -21.20
CA GLN A 131 -2.64 -13.75 -22.41
C GLN A 131 -3.31 -13.23 -23.69
N THR A 132 -4.40 -12.46 -23.58
CA THR A 132 -5.13 -11.93 -24.74
C THR A 132 -4.30 -10.94 -25.55
N ALA A 133 -3.27 -10.34 -24.93
CA ALA A 133 -2.31 -9.47 -25.58
C ALA A 133 -1.32 -10.18 -26.53
N LYS A 134 -1.16 -11.53 -26.46
CA LYS A 134 -0.01 -12.21 -27.09
C LYS A 134 -0.15 -12.55 -28.59
N GLY A 135 -1.33 -12.45 -29.19
CA GLY A 135 -1.53 -12.71 -30.62
C GLY A 135 -1.22 -14.16 -31.06
N GLU A 136 -1.51 -14.51 -32.32
CA GLU A 136 -1.40 -15.88 -32.88
C GLU A 136 0.05 -16.40 -32.98
N ASP A 137 1.06 -15.53 -32.84
CA ASP A 137 2.49 -15.88 -32.87
C ASP A 137 3.08 -16.10 -31.46
N GLY A 138 2.29 -15.92 -30.40
CA GLY A 138 2.72 -15.91 -28.99
C GLY A 138 2.69 -17.26 -28.25
N ASP A 139 2.32 -18.34 -28.93
CA ASP A 139 1.88 -19.62 -28.32
C ASP A 139 2.95 -20.42 -27.53
N ASP A 140 4.25 -20.16 -27.72
CA ASP A 140 5.31 -20.97 -27.09
C ASP A 140 5.91 -20.39 -25.79
N ALA A 141 5.61 -19.13 -25.44
CA ALA A 141 6.14 -18.53 -24.22
C ALA A 141 5.34 -18.99 -22.99
N PRO A 142 5.98 -19.52 -21.92
CA PRO A 142 5.25 -19.92 -20.73
C PRO A 142 4.58 -18.71 -20.08
N VAL A 143 3.32 -18.91 -19.67
CA VAL A 143 2.55 -17.95 -18.89
C VAL A 143 3.31 -17.58 -17.61
N ARG A 144 3.55 -16.28 -17.40
CA ARG A 144 4.15 -15.80 -16.15
C ARG A 144 3.08 -15.75 -15.05
N GLU A 145 3.37 -16.38 -13.91
CA GLU A 145 2.52 -16.36 -12.72
C GLU A 145 3.29 -16.03 -11.45
N VAL A 146 2.54 -15.55 -10.45
CA VAL A 146 3.00 -15.34 -9.08
C VAL A 146 2.02 -16.00 -8.12
N ARG A 147 2.54 -16.76 -7.16
CA ARG A 147 1.74 -17.49 -6.17
C ARG A 147 2.04 -16.97 -4.77
N ILE A 148 0.99 -16.52 -4.08
CA ILE A 148 1.07 -15.99 -2.72
C ILE A 148 0.27 -16.92 -1.81
N PRO A 149 0.94 -17.74 -0.98
CA PRO A 149 0.24 -18.55 0.01
C PRO A 149 -0.42 -17.64 1.05
N VAL A 150 -1.63 -17.99 1.49
CA VAL A 150 -2.41 -17.25 2.50
C VAL A 150 -3.15 -18.23 3.42
N VAL A 151 -3.66 -17.73 4.54
CA VAL A 151 -4.59 -18.47 5.40
C VAL A 151 -5.96 -17.80 5.32
N LEU A 152 -6.96 -18.51 4.80
CA LEU A 152 -8.31 -18.03 4.61
C LEU A 152 -9.13 -18.26 5.89
N ARG A 153 -9.57 -17.20 6.56
CA ARG A 153 -10.52 -17.32 7.68
C ARG A 153 -11.89 -17.77 7.20
N ALA A 154 -12.49 -18.68 7.96
CA ALA A 154 -13.90 -19.04 7.82
C ALA A 154 -14.83 -17.85 8.12
N HIS A 155 -16.01 -17.89 7.53
CA HIS A 155 -17.11 -16.97 7.77
C HIS A 155 -18.32 -17.70 8.36
#